data_AF-A0A068RRD7-F1
#
_entry.id   AF-A0A068RRD7-F1
#
_cell.length_a   1.000
_cell.length_b   1.000
_cell.length_c   1.000
_cell.angle_alpha   90.00
_cell.angle_beta   90.00
_cell.angle_gamma   90.00
#
_symmetry.space_group_name_H-M   'P 1'
#
loop_
_entity.id
_entity.type
_entity.pdbx_description
1 polymer ?
#
loop_
_entity_poly.entity_id
_entity_poly.type
_entity_poly.pdbx_seq_one_letter_code
_entity_poly.pdbx_strand_id
1 'polypeptide(L)'
;MLNHLPNEILHEIFVRLLSPLDYFHLSATCRNLYLLGSRRHCQIQFLLSYFGDDCFQPWLRVCCEMIAASNIKPIDRNLLATASNIDSQIFCDYFAQQSDKAIQRTLLDLFRYGSEDGYWKVPSFACGQDAVLLCAKSQVRHITQTGVRRVFHDVTLVEEDGSLQHYYCVFHLIDTLVTFKEGNHGFLMRQGHVIYKDEEDIRDTTGWSKLFKSVRIAKQQTGIYPTTQGPPKLLHAPSLAPDHWRPCILRNYMQCHLTMKMNKVSLAAGDYVDHIEMSEHRESDMIRLAFYDANTNIRGYLLLSEDGVLWWD
;
A
#
# COMPACT_ATOMS: atom_id res chain seq x y z
N MET A 1 28.14 21.45 -19.01
CA MET A 1 29.33 20.60 -18.77
C MET A 1 28.99 19.11 -18.85
N LEU A 2 28.14 18.56 -17.97
CA LEU A 2 27.79 17.12 -17.98
C LEU A 2 27.12 16.64 -19.29
N ASN A 3 26.29 17.45 -19.94
CA ASN A 3 25.62 17.09 -21.20
C ASN A 3 26.56 16.85 -22.40
N HIS A 4 27.85 17.15 -22.28
CA HIS A 4 28.84 16.86 -23.33
C HIS A 4 29.57 15.53 -23.11
N LEU A 5 29.31 14.85 -21.99
CA LEU A 5 29.88 13.53 -21.72
C LEU A 5 29.11 12.43 -22.47
N PRO A 6 29.79 11.36 -22.91
CA PRO A 6 29.15 10.14 -23.40
C PRO A 6 28.15 9.57 -22.39
N ASN A 7 27.09 8.93 -22.90
CA ASN A 7 26.02 8.37 -22.07
C ASN A 7 26.54 7.28 -21.12
N GLU A 8 27.59 6.57 -21.50
CA GLU A 8 28.25 5.53 -20.71
C GLU A 8 28.91 6.13 -19.46
N ILE A 9 29.59 7.27 -19.60
CA ILE A 9 30.19 7.99 -18.47
C ILE A 9 29.10 8.58 -17.57
N LEU A 10 28.04 9.14 -18.17
CA LEU A 10 26.91 9.64 -17.40
C LEU A 10 26.19 8.52 -16.63
N HIS A 11 26.07 7.34 -17.23
CA HIS A 11 25.51 6.16 -16.57
C HIS A 11 26.35 5.74 -15.36
N GLU A 12 27.67 5.67 -15.50
CA GLU A 12 28.58 5.39 -14.38
C GLU A 12 28.47 6.42 -13.26
N ILE A 13 28.29 7.70 -13.60
CA ILE A 13 28.06 8.75 -12.60
C ILE A 13 26.77 8.45 -11.82
N PHE A 14 25.67 8.15 -12.51
CA PHE A 14 24.39 7.83 -11.86
C PHE A 14 24.48 6.62 -10.92
N VAL A 15 25.13 5.55 -11.36
CA VAL A 15 25.22 4.30 -10.57
C VAL A 15 26.06 4.47 -9.31
N ARG A 16 27.07 5.34 -9.33
CA ARG A 16 27.98 5.57 -8.20
C ARG A 16 27.50 6.63 -7.19
N LEU A 17 26.32 7.22 -7.40
CA LEU A 17 25.77 8.16 -6.42
C LEU A 17 25.50 7.43 -5.11
N LEU A 18 25.86 8.09 -4.00
CA LEU A 18 25.71 7.50 -2.66
C LEU A 18 24.36 7.83 -2.01
N SER A 19 23.57 8.68 -2.67
CA SER A 19 22.33 9.26 -2.15
C SER A 19 21.22 9.17 -3.20
N PRO A 20 20.03 8.65 -2.84
CA PRO A 20 18.85 8.69 -3.70
C PRO A 20 18.46 10.13 -4.05
N LEU A 21 18.63 11.06 -3.10
CA LEU A 21 18.32 12.47 -3.32
C LEU A 21 19.16 13.04 -4.47
N ASP A 22 20.47 12.76 -4.47
CA ASP A 22 21.38 13.21 -5.53
C ASP A 22 21.04 12.57 -6.87
N TYR A 23 20.65 11.29 -6.87
CA TYR A 23 20.19 10.58 -8.07
C TYR A 23 18.98 11.28 -8.72
N PHE A 24 17.97 11.58 -7.91
CA PHE A 24 16.75 12.23 -8.41
C PHE A 24 17.00 13.70 -8.77
N HIS A 25 17.83 14.42 -8.03
CA HIS A 25 18.22 15.79 -8.37
C HIS A 25 19.01 15.84 -9.67
N LEU A 26 19.99 14.96 -9.87
CA LEU A 26 20.75 14.87 -11.11
C LEU A 26 19.82 14.60 -12.30
N SER A 27 18.88 13.66 -12.15
CA SER A 27 17.86 13.36 -13.15
C SER A 27 16.99 14.58 -13.47
N ALA A 28 16.67 15.42 -12.49
CA ALA A 28 15.80 16.59 -12.67
C ALA A 28 16.49 17.79 -13.34
N THR A 29 17.82 17.79 -13.50
CA THR A 29 18.57 18.96 -13.99
C THR A 29 18.29 19.33 -15.45
N CYS A 30 18.12 18.34 -16.34
CA CYS A 30 17.81 18.58 -17.75
C CYS A 30 17.21 17.33 -18.41
N ARG A 31 16.61 17.51 -19.59
CA ARG A 31 15.93 16.42 -20.31
C ARG A 31 16.83 15.22 -20.60
N ASN A 32 18.09 15.42 -20.97
CA ASN A 32 18.99 14.30 -21.29
C ASN A 32 19.28 13.44 -20.05
N LEU A 33 19.62 14.09 -18.94
CA LEU A 33 19.89 13.41 -17.65
C LEU A 33 18.62 12.78 -17.08
N TYR A 34 17.46 13.41 -17.26
CA TYR A 34 16.17 12.81 -16.93
C TYR A 34 15.97 11.51 -17.70
N LEU A 35 16.12 11.52 -19.03
CA LEU A 35 15.93 10.33 -19.86
C LEU A 35 16.91 9.21 -19.54
N LEU A 36 18.11 9.53 -19.04
CA LEU A 36 19.12 8.55 -18.64
C LEU A 36 18.82 7.97 -17.25
N GLY A 37 18.58 8.82 -16.25
CA GLY A 37 18.23 8.41 -14.89
C GLY A 37 16.85 7.75 -14.80
N SER A 38 15.94 8.03 -15.72
CA SER A 38 14.65 7.33 -15.81
C SER A 38 14.75 5.96 -16.50
N ARG A 39 15.92 5.56 -17.03
CA ARG A 39 16.07 4.23 -17.63
C ARG A 39 16.07 3.20 -16.53
N ARG A 40 15.18 2.22 -16.68
CA ARG A 40 15.01 1.13 -15.73
C ARG A 40 16.33 0.44 -15.35
N HIS A 41 17.18 0.13 -16.34
CA HIS A 41 18.48 -0.48 -16.09
C HIS A 41 19.40 0.38 -15.22
N CYS A 42 19.48 1.70 -15.49
CA CYS A 42 20.30 2.63 -14.72
C CYS A 42 19.83 2.74 -13.28
N GLN A 43 18.51 2.82 -13.07
CA GLN A 43 17.90 2.86 -11.75
C GLN A 43 18.16 1.56 -10.97
N ILE A 44 18.00 0.39 -11.58
CA ILE A 44 18.27 -0.90 -10.93
C ILE A 44 19.74 -0.99 -10.50
N GLN A 45 20.68 -0.61 -11.37
CA GLN A 45 22.11 -0.64 -11.05
C GLN A 45 22.47 0.30 -9.89
N PHE A 46 21.91 1.51 -9.89
CA PHE A 46 22.02 2.42 -8.76
C PHE A 46 21.46 1.80 -7.47
N LEU A 47 20.24 1.24 -7.50
CA LEU A 47 19.62 0.63 -6.31
C LEU A 47 20.41 -0.58 -5.79
N LEU A 48 20.97 -1.41 -6.68
CA LEU A 48 21.85 -2.51 -6.33
C LEU A 48 23.11 -2.01 -5.61
N SER A 49 23.77 -0.98 -6.14
CA SER A 49 24.93 -0.36 -5.50
C SER A 49 24.57 0.37 -4.20
N TYR A 50 23.34 0.85 -4.07
CA TYR A 50 22.89 1.62 -2.92
C TYR A 50 22.51 0.73 -1.73
N PHE A 51 21.80 -0.38 -1.99
CA PHE A 51 21.32 -1.31 -0.97
C PHE A 51 22.24 -2.50 -0.71
N GLY A 52 23.04 -2.92 -1.69
CA GLY A 52 23.96 -4.05 -1.57
C GLY A 52 25.41 -3.60 -1.39
N ASP A 53 26.16 -4.35 -0.59
CA ASP A 53 27.59 -4.52 -0.82
C ASP A 53 27.78 -5.50 -1.99
N ASP A 54 28.95 -5.52 -2.64
CA ASP A 54 29.31 -6.18 -3.93
C ASP A 54 28.89 -7.67 -4.16
N CYS A 55 28.20 -8.31 -3.21
CA CYS A 55 27.63 -9.64 -3.30
C CYS A 55 26.29 -9.64 -4.07
N PHE A 56 26.31 -10.11 -5.32
CA PHE A 56 25.13 -10.25 -6.17
C PHE A 56 24.16 -11.32 -5.64
N GLN A 57 23.14 -10.92 -4.88
CA GLN A 57 22.08 -11.82 -4.42
C GLN A 57 20.86 -11.75 -5.36
N PRO A 58 20.40 -12.88 -5.96
CA PRO A 58 19.30 -12.87 -6.93
C PRO A 58 18.01 -12.20 -6.41
N TRP A 59 17.64 -12.43 -5.15
CA TRP A 59 16.46 -11.82 -4.54
C TRP A 59 16.58 -10.29 -4.41
N LEU A 60 17.80 -9.77 -4.18
CA LEU A 60 18.05 -8.32 -4.06
C LEU A 60 17.80 -7.63 -5.39
N ARG A 61 18.22 -8.25 -6.50
CA ARG A 61 17.94 -7.75 -7.84
C ARG A 61 16.44 -7.68 -8.10
N VAL A 62 15.70 -8.74 -7.79
CA VAL A 62 14.23 -8.76 -7.95
C VAL A 62 13.58 -7.66 -7.11
N CYS A 63 14.05 -7.45 -5.86
CA CYS A 63 13.57 -6.36 -5.01
C CYS A 63 13.84 -4.98 -5.64
N CYS A 64 15.05 -4.72 -6.12
CA CYS A 64 15.41 -3.46 -6.79
C CYS A 64 14.58 -3.24 -8.07
N GLU A 65 14.29 -4.31 -8.82
CA GLU A 65 13.41 -4.28 -9.99
C GLU A 65 11.98 -3.86 -9.64
N MET A 66 11.45 -4.34 -8.50
CA MET A 66 10.14 -3.95 -7.97
C MET A 66 10.11 -2.50 -7.46
N ILE A 67 11.15 -2.07 -6.73
CA ILE A 67 11.28 -0.68 -6.25
C ILE A 67 11.33 0.29 -7.43
N ALA A 68 12.14 -0.03 -8.46
CA ALA A 68 12.25 0.76 -9.68
C ALA A 68 10.90 0.82 -10.43
N ALA A 69 10.20 -0.32 -10.58
CA ALA A 69 8.90 -0.37 -11.22
C ALA A 69 7.83 0.45 -10.46
N SER A 70 7.90 0.45 -9.13
CA SER A 70 7.00 1.22 -8.26
C SER A 70 7.33 2.71 -8.22
N ASN A 71 8.44 3.15 -8.83
CA ASN A 71 8.97 4.52 -8.77
C ASN A 71 9.12 5.05 -7.32
N ILE A 72 9.41 4.16 -6.38
CA ILE A 72 9.63 4.53 -4.99
C ILE A 72 11.01 5.17 -4.89
N LYS A 73 11.07 6.29 -4.18
CA LYS A 73 12.34 6.93 -3.83
C LYS A 73 12.79 6.34 -2.49
N PRO A 74 13.93 5.64 -2.42
CA PRO A 74 14.48 5.23 -1.14
C PRO A 74 14.72 6.46 -0.26
N ILE A 75 14.31 6.37 1.00
CA ILE A 75 14.48 7.46 1.98
C ILE A 75 15.81 7.30 2.71
N ASP A 76 16.22 6.05 2.95
CA ASP A 76 17.46 5.65 3.59
C ASP A 76 17.97 4.33 3.00
N ARG A 77 19.05 3.79 3.58
CA ARG A 77 19.62 2.48 3.20
C ARG A 77 18.84 1.29 3.76
N ASN A 78 17.70 1.51 4.41
CA ASN A 78 16.87 0.42 4.92
C ASN A 78 16.01 -0.13 3.78
N LEU A 79 16.49 -1.21 3.16
CA LEU A 79 15.79 -1.91 2.09
C LEU A 79 14.40 -2.36 2.51
N LEU A 80 14.25 -2.86 3.75
CA LEU A 80 12.97 -3.36 4.27
C LEU A 80 11.95 -2.21 4.42
N ALA A 81 12.39 -1.07 4.96
CA ALA A 81 11.54 0.12 5.05
C ALA A 81 11.13 0.63 3.66
N THR A 82 12.05 0.61 2.69
CA THR A 82 11.73 0.97 1.30
C THR A 82 10.76 -0.03 0.65
N ALA A 83 10.98 -1.34 0.86
CA ALA A 83 10.18 -2.41 0.28
C ALA A 83 8.72 -2.41 0.77
N SER A 84 8.47 -1.95 2.00
CA SER A 84 7.09 -1.82 2.55
C SER A 84 6.15 -0.95 1.70
N ASN A 85 6.70 -0.06 0.87
CA ASN A 85 5.94 0.83 0.01
C ASN A 85 5.74 0.30 -1.42
N ILE A 86 6.33 -0.86 -1.76
CA ILE A 86 6.17 -1.49 -3.08
C ILE A 86 4.68 -1.65 -3.35
N ASP A 87 4.26 -1.19 -4.53
CA ASP A 87 2.88 -1.35 -4.97
C ASP A 87 2.55 -2.85 -5.00
N SER A 88 1.48 -3.22 -4.33
CA SER A 88 1.16 -4.63 -4.10
C SER A 88 0.90 -5.38 -5.41
N GLN A 89 0.37 -4.73 -6.44
CA GLN A 89 0.20 -5.36 -7.75
C GLN A 89 1.56 -5.66 -8.38
N ILE A 90 2.47 -4.67 -8.33
CA ILE A 90 3.85 -4.86 -8.79
C ILE A 90 4.52 -6.00 -8.01
N PHE A 91 4.35 -6.06 -6.68
CA PHE A 91 4.87 -7.16 -5.89
C PHE A 91 4.34 -8.52 -6.39
N CYS A 92 3.02 -8.65 -6.52
CA CYS A 92 2.38 -9.90 -6.94
C CYS A 92 2.83 -10.34 -8.34
N ASP A 93 2.96 -9.40 -9.28
CA ASP A 93 3.40 -9.67 -10.65
C ASP A 93 4.84 -10.23 -10.69
N TYR A 94 5.76 -9.66 -9.89
CA TYR A 94 7.14 -10.14 -9.81
C TYR A 94 7.23 -11.45 -9.04
N PHE A 95 6.44 -11.59 -7.97
CA PHE A 95 6.39 -12.79 -7.15
C PHE A 95 5.93 -14.01 -7.97
N ALA A 96 4.87 -13.86 -8.76
CA ALA A 96 4.33 -14.93 -9.61
C ALA A 96 5.31 -15.41 -10.69
N GLN A 97 6.27 -14.57 -11.09
CA GLN A 97 7.32 -14.92 -12.05
C GLN A 97 8.48 -15.69 -11.42
N GLN A 98 8.58 -15.75 -10.08
CA GLN A 98 9.65 -16.47 -9.40
C GLN A 98 9.32 -17.95 -9.30
N SER A 99 10.23 -18.80 -9.74
CA SER A 99 10.13 -20.27 -9.57
C SER A 99 10.93 -20.79 -8.37
N ASP A 100 11.84 -19.99 -7.82
CA ASP A 100 12.67 -20.37 -6.67
C ASP A 100 11.92 -20.08 -5.37
N LYS A 101 11.58 -21.14 -4.63
CA LYS A 101 10.90 -21.09 -3.34
C LYS A 101 11.68 -20.29 -2.29
N ALA A 102 13.02 -20.33 -2.30
CA ALA A 102 13.85 -19.58 -1.37
C ALA A 102 13.74 -18.08 -1.65
N ILE A 103 13.80 -17.69 -2.93
CA ILE A 103 13.60 -16.29 -3.35
C ILE A 103 12.19 -15.83 -2.97
N GLN A 104 11.16 -16.60 -3.30
CA GLN A 104 9.77 -16.28 -2.93
C GLN A 104 9.65 -16.04 -1.42
N ARG A 105 10.18 -16.95 -0.59
CA ARG A 105 10.15 -16.79 0.86
C ARG A 105 10.84 -15.50 1.31
N THR A 106 12.05 -15.23 0.82
CA THR A 106 12.79 -14.01 1.14
C THR A 106 12.02 -12.76 0.75
N LEU A 107 11.33 -12.75 -0.40
CA LEU A 107 10.51 -11.63 -0.84
C LEU A 107 9.32 -11.37 0.10
N LEU A 108 8.67 -12.42 0.62
CA LEU A 108 7.60 -12.26 1.62
C LEU A 108 8.16 -11.75 2.96
N ASP A 109 9.36 -12.18 3.33
CA ASP A 109 10.03 -11.75 4.56
C ASP A 109 10.47 -10.28 4.55
N LEU A 110 10.59 -9.65 3.36
CA LEU A 110 10.85 -8.21 3.25
C LEU A 110 9.81 -7.36 4.00
N PHE A 111 8.59 -7.90 4.13
CA PHE A 111 7.46 -7.23 4.75
C PHE A 111 7.30 -7.56 6.24
N ARG A 112 8.22 -8.32 6.85
CA ARG A 112 8.22 -8.63 8.30
C ARG A 112 8.82 -7.52 9.16
N TYR A 113 9.47 -6.51 8.58
CA TYR A 113 10.15 -5.47 9.35
C TYR A 113 9.19 -4.67 10.22
N GLY A 114 9.43 -4.64 11.53
CA GLY A 114 8.54 -4.00 12.49
C GLY A 114 7.34 -4.85 12.88
N SER A 115 7.40 -6.18 12.69
CA SER A 115 6.35 -7.10 13.11
C SER A 115 6.13 -7.08 14.62
N GLU A 116 4.87 -7.04 15.02
CA GLU A 116 4.41 -7.14 16.40
C GLU A 116 3.86 -8.56 16.65
N ASP A 117 4.51 -9.31 17.54
CA ASP A 117 4.03 -10.63 17.96
C ASP A 117 2.75 -10.51 18.79
N GLY A 118 1.83 -11.44 18.58
CA GLY A 118 0.55 -11.44 19.27
C GLY A 118 -0.46 -12.41 18.64
N TYR A 119 -1.73 -12.21 18.98
CA TYR A 119 -2.83 -12.94 18.34
C TYR A 119 -3.72 -11.92 17.66
N TRP A 120 -3.55 -11.79 16.35
CA TRP A 120 -4.23 -10.76 15.56
C TRP A 120 -5.37 -11.37 14.76
N LYS A 121 -6.49 -10.64 14.71
CA LYS A 121 -7.64 -11.02 13.89
C LYS A 121 -7.32 -10.70 12.42
N VAL A 122 -7.44 -11.70 11.56
CA VAL A 122 -7.33 -11.55 10.11
C VAL A 122 -8.74 -11.58 9.53
N PRO A 123 -9.13 -10.67 8.62
CA PRO A 123 -10.42 -10.75 7.95
C PRO A 123 -10.58 -12.10 7.24
N SER A 124 -11.64 -12.83 7.57
CA SER A 124 -11.88 -14.20 7.08
C SER A 124 -13.20 -14.32 6.31
N PHE A 125 -13.43 -15.51 5.73
CA PHE A 125 -14.55 -15.83 4.86
C PHE A 125 -15.92 -15.50 5.48
N ALA A 126 -16.84 -14.93 4.68
CA ALA A 126 -18.24 -14.73 5.04
C ALA A 126 -19.07 -15.98 4.68
N CYS A 127 -19.05 -17.01 5.53
CA CYS A 127 -20.03 -18.10 5.46
C CYS A 127 -20.64 -18.29 6.86
N GLY A 128 -21.75 -17.61 7.10
CA GLY A 128 -22.52 -17.68 8.34
C GLY A 128 -22.06 -16.67 9.40
N GLN A 129 -23.03 -16.20 10.19
CA GLN A 129 -22.88 -15.14 11.19
C GLN A 129 -21.91 -15.46 12.34
N ASP A 130 -21.26 -16.64 12.33
CA ASP A 130 -20.40 -17.15 13.40
C ASP A 130 -19.09 -17.82 12.90
N ALA A 131 -18.62 -17.50 11.68
CA ALA A 131 -17.32 -18.00 11.23
C ALA A 131 -16.19 -17.39 12.08
N VAL A 132 -15.70 -18.18 13.04
CA VAL A 132 -14.66 -17.78 13.99
C VAL A 132 -13.37 -17.46 13.26
N LEU A 133 -12.98 -16.17 13.34
CA LEU A 133 -11.66 -15.60 13.07
C LEU A 133 -10.55 -16.49 13.65
N LEU A 134 -9.57 -16.89 12.84
CA LEU A 134 -8.33 -17.47 13.37
C LEU A 134 -7.09 -16.68 12.95
N CYS A 135 -6.18 -16.69 13.91
CA CYS A 135 -5.28 -15.61 14.23
C CYS A 135 -4.00 -15.63 13.40
N ALA A 136 -3.42 -14.45 13.20
CA ALA A 136 -2.02 -14.32 12.87
C ALA A 136 -1.20 -14.30 14.16
N LYS A 137 -0.01 -14.92 14.12
CA LYS A 137 0.94 -14.87 15.26
C LYS A 137 1.73 -13.57 15.33
N SER A 138 1.79 -12.85 14.22
CA SER A 138 2.30 -11.49 14.19
C SER A 138 1.65 -10.70 13.07
N GLN A 139 1.71 -9.38 13.20
CA GLN A 139 1.29 -8.48 12.14
C GLN A 139 2.29 -7.34 11.98
N VAL A 140 2.29 -6.72 10.80
CA VAL A 140 2.96 -5.46 10.54
C VAL A 140 1.93 -4.53 9.93
N ARG A 141 1.81 -3.30 10.46
CA ARG A 141 0.98 -2.26 9.86
C ARG A 141 1.86 -1.29 9.11
N HIS A 142 1.66 -1.21 7.80
CA HIS A 142 2.31 -0.22 6.95
C HIS A 142 1.29 0.87 6.63
N ILE A 143 1.55 2.10 7.08
CA ILE A 143 0.72 3.24 6.68
C ILE A 143 1.21 3.71 5.31
N THR A 144 0.66 3.12 4.25
CA THR A 144 1.05 3.42 2.87
C THR A 144 -0.19 3.73 2.01
N GLN A 145 0.03 4.48 0.92
CA GLN A 145 -1.05 4.83 -0.02
C GLN A 145 -1.18 3.86 -1.19
N THR A 146 -0.09 3.16 -1.53
CA THR A 146 0.02 2.33 -2.74
C THR A 146 0.44 0.89 -2.42
N GLY A 147 1.10 0.67 -1.30
CA GLY A 147 1.58 -0.65 -0.90
C GLY A 147 0.56 -1.41 -0.08
N VAL A 148 1.04 -2.48 0.53
CA VAL A 148 0.26 -3.28 1.46
C VAL A 148 -0.02 -2.43 2.71
N ARG A 149 -1.26 -2.48 3.24
CA ARG A 149 -1.65 -1.73 4.45
C ARG A 149 -1.30 -2.51 5.71
N ARG A 150 -1.56 -3.82 5.71
CA ARG A 150 -1.19 -4.71 6.82
C ARG A 150 -0.70 -6.04 6.29
N VAL A 151 0.24 -6.63 7.00
CA VAL A 151 0.79 -7.94 6.68
C VAL A 151 0.63 -8.80 7.90
N PHE A 152 -0.03 -9.93 7.75
CA PHE A 152 -0.20 -10.91 8.79
C PHE A 152 0.71 -12.09 8.51
N HIS A 153 1.37 -12.63 9.54
CA HIS A 153 2.29 -13.76 9.39
C HIS A 153 1.83 -14.97 10.22
N ASP A 154 2.19 -16.15 9.71
CA ASP A 154 1.87 -17.45 10.31
C ASP A 154 0.36 -17.56 10.64
N VAL A 155 -0.44 -17.31 9.59
CA VAL A 155 -1.89 -17.18 9.69
C VAL A 155 -2.53 -18.57 9.60
N THR A 156 -3.53 -18.80 10.46
CA THR A 156 -4.37 -20.00 10.36
C THR A 156 -5.79 -19.57 10.00
N LEU A 157 -6.30 -20.03 8.85
CA LEU A 157 -7.65 -19.71 8.38
C LEU A 157 -8.50 -20.99 8.31
N VAL A 158 -9.80 -20.83 8.51
CA VAL A 158 -10.80 -21.85 8.17
C VAL A 158 -11.23 -21.62 6.72
N GLU A 159 -11.10 -22.64 5.88
CA GLU A 159 -11.59 -22.61 4.49
C GLU A 159 -13.09 -22.87 4.41
N GLU A 160 -13.67 -22.70 3.21
CA GLU A 160 -15.08 -22.95 2.92
C GLU A 160 -15.55 -24.36 3.25
N ASP A 161 -14.66 -25.35 3.10
CA ASP A 161 -14.92 -26.75 3.43
C ASP A 161 -14.82 -27.05 4.94
N GLY A 162 -14.57 -26.03 5.77
CA GLY A 162 -14.37 -26.13 7.21
C GLY A 162 -12.97 -26.59 7.62
N SER A 163 -12.06 -26.82 6.68
CA SER A 163 -10.69 -27.24 6.98
C SER A 163 -9.84 -26.08 7.51
N LEU A 164 -8.93 -26.38 8.44
CA LEU A 164 -7.94 -25.42 8.90
C LEU A 164 -6.72 -25.46 7.99
N GLN A 165 -6.34 -24.30 7.44
CA GLN A 165 -5.18 -24.14 6.58
C GLN A 165 -4.21 -23.12 7.15
N HIS A 166 -2.92 -23.39 6.97
CA HIS A 166 -1.85 -22.50 7.37
C HIS A 166 -1.30 -21.73 6.17
N TYR A 167 -1.16 -20.42 6.37
CA TYR A 167 -0.65 -19.46 5.40
C TYR A 167 0.61 -18.82 5.97
N TYR A 168 1.63 -18.67 5.11
CA TYR A 168 2.89 -18.06 5.53
C TYR A 168 2.70 -16.57 5.82
N CYS A 169 1.98 -15.90 4.93
CA CYS A 169 1.55 -14.54 5.15
C CYS A 169 0.27 -14.20 4.39
N VAL A 170 -0.37 -13.13 4.84
CA VAL A 170 -1.55 -12.54 4.23
C VAL A 170 -1.32 -11.03 4.10
N PHE A 171 -1.39 -10.53 2.87
CA PHE A 171 -1.32 -9.10 2.58
C PHE A 171 -2.74 -8.55 2.57
N HIS A 172 -2.96 -7.56 3.41
CA HIS A 172 -4.20 -6.81 3.49
C HIS A 172 -3.99 -5.45 2.84
N LEU A 173 -4.63 -5.26 1.69
CA LEU A 173 -4.67 -4.01 0.96
C LEU A 173 -5.99 -3.28 1.26
N ILE A 174 -6.20 -2.15 0.61
CA ILE A 174 -7.41 -1.35 0.82
C ILE A 174 -8.70 -2.09 0.43
N ASP A 175 -8.75 -2.82 -0.67
CA ASP A 175 -9.99 -3.48 -1.16
C ASP A 175 -9.78 -4.95 -1.51
N THR A 176 -8.57 -5.45 -1.28
CA THR A 176 -8.18 -6.80 -1.61
C THR A 176 -7.34 -7.41 -0.49
N LEU A 177 -7.39 -8.72 -0.42
CA LEU A 177 -6.59 -9.52 0.48
C LEU A 177 -5.92 -10.60 -0.36
N VAL A 178 -4.61 -10.76 -0.18
CA VAL A 178 -3.79 -11.71 -0.93
C VAL A 178 -3.14 -12.67 0.07
N THR A 179 -3.30 -13.96 -0.14
CA THR A 179 -2.73 -14.99 0.74
C THR A 179 -1.61 -15.73 0.05
N PHE A 180 -0.64 -16.17 0.84
CA PHE A 180 0.52 -16.92 0.37
C PHE A 180 0.62 -18.22 1.15
N LYS A 181 0.16 -19.30 0.53
CA LYS A 181 0.17 -20.65 1.11
C LYS A 181 1.39 -21.41 0.65
N GLU A 182 2.10 -22.05 1.56
CA GLU A 182 3.22 -22.91 1.18
C GLU A 182 2.69 -24.17 0.46
N GLY A 183 3.23 -24.44 -0.72
CA GLY A 183 2.96 -25.64 -1.53
C GLY A 183 4.22 -26.43 -1.85
N ASN A 184 4.05 -27.51 -2.61
CA ASN A 184 5.14 -28.43 -2.96
C ASN A 184 6.22 -27.77 -3.83
N HIS A 185 5.84 -26.85 -4.71
CA HIS A 185 6.72 -26.22 -5.71
C HIS A 185 6.95 -24.72 -5.48
N GLY A 186 6.66 -24.21 -4.29
CA GLY A 186 6.72 -22.78 -3.99
C GLY A 186 5.51 -22.32 -3.21
N PHE A 187 5.22 -21.03 -3.24
CA PHE A 187 4.03 -20.46 -2.61
C PHE A 187 2.90 -20.30 -3.63
N LEU A 188 1.71 -20.74 -3.24
CA LEU A 188 0.47 -20.52 -3.97
C LEU A 188 -0.15 -19.21 -3.50
N MET A 189 -0.47 -18.35 -4.45
CA MET A 189 -1.09 -17.05 -4.20
C MET A 189 -2.60 -17.14 -4.49
N ARG A 190 -3.45 -16.71 -3.55
CA ARG A 190 -4.90 -16.53 -3.76
C ARG A 190 -5.25 -15.08 -3.44
N GLN A 191 -6.18 -14.51 -4.20
CA GLN A 191 -6.64 -13.14 -3.97
C GLN A 191 -8.16 -13.11 -3.80
N GLY A 192 -8.62 -12.22 -2.93
CA GLY A 192 -10.03 -11.95 -2.70
C GLY A 192 -10.29 -10.48 -2.45
N HIS A 193 -11.56 -10.09 -2.52
CA HIS A 193 -12.04 -8.76 -2.21
C HIS A 193 -12.49 -8.64 -0.76
N VAL A 194 -12.09 -7.57 -0.10
CA VAL A 194 -12.57 -7.26 1.26
C VAL A 194 -13.98 -6.67 1.16
N ILE A 195 -14.89 -7.20 1.96
CA ILE A 195 -16.27 -6.70 2.11
C ILE A 195 -16.31 -5.80 3.33
N TYR A 196 -16.82 -4.59 3.15
CA TYR A 196 -17.05 -3.63 4.23
C TYR A 196 -18.53 -3.51 4.58
N LYS A 197 -18.84 -3.43 5.87
CA LYS A 197 -20.20 -3.21 6.40
C LYS A 197 -20.33 -1.84 7.05
N ASP A 198 -21.45 -1.17 6.79
CA ASP A 198 -21.90 0.02 7.52
C ASP A 198 -22.81 -0.46 8.67
N GLU A 199 -22.89 0.28 9.79
CA GLU A 199 -23.54 -0.19 11.04
C GLU A 199 -25.01 -0.62 10.87
N GLU A 200 -25.67 -0.23 9.77
CA GLU A 200 -27.09 -0.51 9.52
C GLU A 200 -27.36 -1.41 8.30
N ASP A 201 -26.37 -1.68 7.43
CA ASP A 201 -26.52 -2.53 6.24
C ASP A 201 -25.19 -3.17 5.82
N ILE A 202 -25.25 -4.46 5.45
CA ILE A 202 -24.16 -5.10 4.70
C ILE A 202 -24.14 -4.46 3.32
N ARG A 203 -23.24 -3.51 3.11
CA ARG A 203 -23.02 -2.93 1.79
C ARG A 203 -22.01 -3.80 1.07
N ASP A 204 -22.44 -4.44 -0.01
CA ASP A 204 -21.48 -5.00 -0.92
C ASP A 204 -20.65 -3.86 -1.54
N THR A 205 -19.47 -3.67 -0.98
CA THR A 205 -18.46 -2.68 -1.36
C THR A 205 -17.34 -3.32 -2.18
N THR A 206 -17.58 -4.50 -2.76
CA THR A 206 -16.62 -5.13 -3.69
C THR A 206 -16.27 -4.14 -4.81
N GLY A 207 -15.14 -3.46 -4.62
CA GLY A 207 -14.75 -2.25 -5.33
C GLY A 207 -15.42 -0.97 -4.81
N TRP A 208 -14.60 0.04 -4.44
CA TRP A 208 -15.06 1.42 -4.14
C TRP A 208 -15.93 2.04 -5.24
N SER A 209 -15.80 1.52 -6.47
CA SER A 209 -16.60 1.87 -7.64
C SER A 209 -18.11 1.71 -7.42
N LYS A 210 -18.54 0.86 -6.48
CA LYS A 210 -19.94 0.72 -6.07
C LYS A 210 -20.44 1.90 -5.23
N LEU A 211 -19.55 2.58 -4.49
CA LEU A 211 -19.87 3.73 -3.65
C LEU A 211 -19.73 5.05 -4.41
N PHE A 212 -18.68 5.18 -5.23
CA PHE A 212 -18.41 6.36 -6.01
C PHE A 212 -17.55 6.06 -7.24
N LYS A 213 -17.70 6.91 -8.26
CA LYS A 213 -16.82 6.94 -9.43
C LYS A 213 -15.90 8.15 -9.32
N SER A 214 -14.60 7.91 -9.15
CA SER A 214 -13.58 8.96 -9.18
C SER A 214 -13.08 9.20 -10.60
N VAL A 215 -12.91 10.47 -10.98
CA VAL A 215 -12.24 10.84 -12.24
C VAL A 215 -10.72 10.84 -12.06
N ARG A 216 -10.20 11.07 -10.84
CA ARG A 216 -8.77 11.13 -10.55
C ARG A 216 -8.46 10.64 -9.14
N ILE A 217 -7.53 9.71 -9.02
CA ILE A 217 -6.87 9.44 -7.74
C ILE A 217 -5.86 10.57 -7.50
N ALA A 218 -5.91 11.21 -6.33
CA ALA A 218 -4.93 12.24 -6.00
C ALA A 218 -3.56 11.57 -5.84
N LYS A 219 -2.66 11.73 -6.81
CA LYS A 219 -1.23 11.54 -6.55
C LYS A 219 -0.78 12.74 -5.73
N GLN A 220 -0.88 12.65 -4.40
CA GLN A 220 -0.41 13.75 -3.58
C GLN A 220 1.11 13.86 -3.74
N GLN A 221 1.56 15.10 -3.93
CA GLN A 221 2.97 15.44 -4.07
C GLN A 221 3.77 14.78 -2.95
N THR A 222 4.83 14.09 -3.33
CA THR A 222 5.89 13.64 -2.43
C THR A 222 6.43 14.84 -1.69
N GLY A 223 5.98 15.00 -0.46
CA GLY A 223 6.27 16.16 0.36
C GLY A 223 6.00 15.83 1.82
N ILE A 224 6.72 14.85 2.37
CA ILE A 224 7.14 14.97 3.77
C ILE A 224 8.15 16.12 3.76
N TYR A 225 7.65 17.35 3.80
CA TYR A 225 8.49 18.49 4.15
C TYR A 225 8.93 18.28 5.59
N PRO A 226 10.23 18.39 5.92
CA PRO A 226 10.60 18.82 7.25
C PRO A 226 10.09 20.26 7.38
N THR A 227 8.90 20.43 7.95
CA THR A 227 8.30 21.73 8.21
C THR A 227 9.08 22.43 9.33
N THR A 228 10.13 23.17 8.96
CA THR A 228 10.68 24.25 9.80
C THR A 228 9.96 25.57 9.61
N GLN A 229 8.94 25.64 8.74
CA GLN A 229 7.91 26.69 8.78
C GLN A 229 6.56 26.04 8.50
N GLY A 230 5.61 26.27 9.40
CA GLY A 230 4.36 25.53 9.49
C GLY A 230 3.43 25.69 8.28
N PRO A 231 2.44 24.79 8.13
CA PRO A 231 1.38 24.94 7.15
C PRO A 231 0.60 26.25 7.41
N PRO A 232 -0.08 26.84 6.40
CA PRO A 232 -1.16 27.76 6.72
C PRO A 232 -2.08 27.01 7.67
N LYS A 233 -2.26 27.54 8.88
CA LYS A 233 -3.11 26.96 9.92
C LYS A 233 -4.51 26.80 9.34
N LEU A 234 -4.80 25.63 8.76
CA LEU A 234 -6.13 25.06 8.89
C LEU A 234 -6.37 25.05 10.38
N LEU A 235 -7.39 25.80 10.82
CA LEU A 235 -7.83 25.81 12.19
C LEU A 235 -8.09 24.35 12.57
N HIS A 236 -7.12 23.73 13.23
CA HIS A 236 -7.33 22.57 14.05
C HIS A 236 -8.40 22.99 15.06
N ALA A 237 -9.65 22.62 14.78
CA ALA A 237 -10.58 22.42 15.87
C ALA A 237 -9.84 21.48 16.85
N PRO A 238 -9.69 21.87 18.12
CA PRO A 238 -8.98 21.05 19.09
C PRO A 238 -9.75 19.74 19.21
N SER A 239 -9.20 18.69 18.60
CA SER A 239 -9.66 17.33 18.82
C SER A 239 -9.33 17.00 20.27
N LEU A 240 -10.36 16.93 21.11
CA LEU A 240 -10.29 16.36 22.46
C LEU A 240 -9.97 14.85 22.44
N ALA A 241 -9.80 14.25 21.26
CA ALA A 241 -9.43 12.85 21.16
C ALA A 241 -7.97 12.67 21.59
N PRO A 242 -7.69 11.73 22.51
CA PRO A 242 -6.34 11.48 22.98
C PRO A 242 -5.43 11.04 21.81
N ASP A 243 -4.10 11.23 21.92
CA ASP A 243 -3.16 11.15 20.79
C ASP A 243 -3.20 9.84 19.96
N HIS A 244 -3.80 8.78 20.48
CA HIS A 244 -4.03 7.48 19.84
C HIS A 244 -5.23 7.42 18.88
N TRP A 245 -6.08 8.45 18.85
CA TRP A 245 -7.29 8.53 18.01
C TRP A 245 -7.09 9.28 16.68
N ARG A 246 -5.85 9.49 16.23
CA ARG A 246 -5.60 10.18 14.96
C ARG A 246 -5.75 9.20 13.79
N PRO A 247 -6.68 9.44 12.85
CA PRO A 247 -6.87 8.55 11.71
C PRO A 247 -5.68 8.63 10.75
N CYS A 248 -5.26 7.47 10.24
CA CYS A 248 -4.19 7.36 9.26
C CYS A 248 -4.80 7.43 7.85
N ILE A 249 -4.39 8.41 7.03
CA ILE A 249 -4.93 8.55 5.67
C ILE A 249 -4.38 7.42 4.80
N LEU A 250 -5.30 6.61 4.25
CA LEU A 250 -4.97 5.51 3.34
C LEU A 250 -4.98 5.99 1.89
N ARG A 251 -5.98 6.78 1.48
CA ARG A 251 -6.10 7.20 0.08
C ARG A 251 -6.98 8.43 -0.08
N ASN A 252 -6.72 9.20 -1.14
CA ASN A 252 -7.52 10.34 -1.54
C ASN A 252 -8.02 10.18 -2.98
N TYR A 253 -9.31 10.45 -3.18
CA TYR A 253 -9.97 10.44 -4.47
C TYR A 253 -10.49 11.84 -4.78
N MET A 254 -10.24 12.34 -5.98
CA MET A 254 -10.69 13.67 -6.41
C MET A 254 -11.81 13.52 -7.45
N GLN A 255 -12.66 14.55 -7.51
CA GLN A 255 -13.69 14.71 -8.53
C GLN A 255 -14.55 13.44 -8.64
N CYS A 256 -15.26 13.15 -7.55
CA CYS A 256 -16.01 11.92 -7.40
C CYS A 256 -17.50 12.18 -7.63
N HIS A 257 -18.18 11.22 -8.26
CA HIS A 257 -19.63 11.16 -8.31
C HIS A 257 -20.11 9.96 -7.50
N LEU A 258 -21.03 10.18 -6.57
CA LEU A 258 -21.62 9.08 -5.80
C LEU A 258 -22.50 8.23 -6.68
N THR A 259 -22.39 6.91 -6.57
CA THR A 259 -23.20 5.95 -7.35
C THR A 259 -24.41 5.46 -6.56
N MET A 260 -24.43 5.68 -5.24
CA MET A 260 -25.55 5.33 -4.37
C MET A 260 -25.82 6.41 -3.32
N LYS A 261 -27.02 6.37 -2.75
CA LYS A 261 -27.41 7.23 -1.63
C LYS A 261 -26.65 6.82 -0.37
N MET A 262 -26.20 7.81 0.40
CA MET A 262 -25.55 7.56 1.69
C MET A 262 -26.54 7.86 2.81
N ASN A 263 -27.09 6.84 3.48
CA ASN A 263 -28.24 7.04 4.40
C ASN A 263 -27.92 7.97 5.60
N LYS A 264 -26.67 7.97 6.07
CA LYS A 264 -26.21 8.77 7.22
C LYS A 264 -25.70 10.16 6.86
N VAL A 265 -25.68 10.50 5.57
CA VAL A 265 -25.21 11.79 5.09
C VAL A 265 -26.29 12.38 4.18
N SER A 266 -26.46 13.69 4.15
CA SER A 266 -27.31 14.37 3.16
C SER A 266 -26.67 14.38 1.76
N LEU A 267 -26.28 13.18 1.30
CA LEU A 267 -25.64 12.91 0.01
C LEU A 267 -26.46 11.86 -0.76
N ALA A 268 -26.89 12.23 -1.95
CA ALA A 268 -27.68 11.40 -2.85
C ALA A 268 -26.81 10.75 -3.94
N ALA A 269 -27.34 9.70 -4.56
CA ALA A 269 -26.74 9.16 -5.77
C ALA A 269 -26.70 10.24 -6.87
N GLY A 270 -25.58 10.35 -7.56
CA GLY A 270 -25.30 11.38 -8.57
C GLY A 270 -24.61 12.63 -8.03
N ASP A 271 -24.62 12.85 -6.71
CA ASP A 271 -23.97 14.02 -6.12
C ASP A 271 -22.47 14.05 -6.45
N TYR A 272 -22.01 15.25 -6.81
CA TYR A 272 -20.59 15.53 -7.01
C TYR A 272 -19.93 15.89 -5.66
N VAL A 273 -18.74 15.32 -5.45
CA VAL A 273 -17.89 15.55 -4.28
C VAL A 273 -16.49 15.86 -4.79
N ASP A 274 -15.92 16.97 -4.33
CA ASP A 274 -14.61 17.43 -4.81
C ASP A 274 -13.49 16.50 -4.41
N HIS A 275 -13.51 16.00 -3.17
CA HIS A 275 -12.63 14.92 -2.77
C HIS A 275 -13.22 14.02 -1.69
N ILE A 276 -12.80 12.76 -1.70
CA ILE A 276 -13.09 11.74 -0.69
C ILE A 276 -11.77 11.33 -0.07
N GLU A 277 -11.69 11.46 1.25
CA GLU A 277 -10.56 10.97 2.06
C GLU A 277 -10.95 9.63 2.69
N MET A 278 -10.14 8.61 2.42
CA MET A 278 -10.20 7.33 3.11
C MET A 278 -9.14 7.29 4.19
N SER A 279 -9.56 7.02 5.42
CA SER A 279 -8.67 6.94 6.57
C SER A 279 -9.03 5.81 7.51
N GLU A 280 -8.05 5.22 8.16
CA GLU A 280 -8.22 4.11 9.10
C GLU A 280 -7.96 4.55 10.54
N HIS A 281 -8.80 4.10 11.47
CA HIS A 281 -8.55 4.26 12.89
C HIS A 281 -7.56 3.20 13.38
N ARG A 282 -6.50 3.62 14.07
CA ARG A 282 -5.40 2.73 14.48
C ARG A 282 -5.84 1.61 15.42
N GLU A 283 -6.77 1.87 16.34
CA GLU A 283 -7.14 0.89 17.38
C GLU A 283 -8.38 0.05 17.07
N SER A 284 -9.40 0.65 16.45
CA SER A 284 -10.68 -0.01 16.16
C SER A 284 -10.76 -0.61 14.78
N ASP A 285 -9.74 -0.39 13.94
CA ASP A 285 -9.67 -0.88 12.56
C ASP A 285 -10.84 -0.44 11.67
N MET A 286 -11.58 0.57 12.12
CA MET A 286 -12.67 1.18 11.37
C MET A 286 -12.10 2.04 10.24
N ILE A 287 -12.72 1.89 9.07
CA ILE A 287 -12.43 2.72 7.89
C ILE A 287 -13.44 3.86 7.84
N ARG A 288 -12.94 5.08 7.73
CA ARG A 288 -13.73 6.28 7.49
C ARG A 288 -13.58 6.72 6.04
N LEU A 289 -14.70 6.96 5.38
CA LEU A 289 -14.76 7.72 4.12
C LEU A 289 -15.36 9.09 4.40
N ALA A 290 -14.56 10.15 4.35
CA ALA A 290 -15.02 11.52 4.52
C ALA A 290 -15.20 12.20 3.17
N PHE A 291 -16.35 12.85 2.97
CA PHE A 291 -16.74 13.52 1.72
C PHE A 291 -16.63 15.04 1.90
N TYR A 292 -15.94 15.70 0.99
CA TYR A 292 -15.66 17.13 1.10
C TYR A 292 -16.12 17.92 -0.13
N ASP A 293 -16.49 19.18 0.11
CA ASP A 293 -16.71 20.16 -0.96
C ASP A 293 -15.39 20.84 -1.40
N ALA A 294 -15.48 21.71 -2.41
CA ALA A 294 -14.36 22.48 -2.95
C ALA A 294 -13.68 23.39 -1.91
N ASN A 295 -14.40 23.77 -0.85
CA ASN A 295 -13.92 24.62 0.23
C ASN A 295 -13.37 23.79 1.39
N THR A 296 -13.15 22.48 1.20
CA THR A 296 -12.66 21.54 2.22
C THR A 296 -13.59 21.37 3.43
N ASN A 297 -14.86 21.76 3.30
CA ASN A 297 -15.86 21.47 4.33
C ASN A 297 -16.32 20.03 4.21
N ILE A 298 -16.43 19.34 5.34
CA ILE A 298 -16.97 17.99 5.37
C ILE A 298 -18.48 18.05 5.09
N ARG A 299 -18.91 17.41 4.00
CA ARG A 299 -20.34 17.22 3.67
C ARG A 299 -20.93 16.03 4.44
N GLY A 300 -20.07 15.11 4.86
CA GLY A 300 -20.33 14.06 5.85
C GLY A 300 -19.34 12.91 5.72
N TYR A 301 -19.64 11.79 6.37
CA TYR A 301 -18.76 10.62 6.36
C TYR A 301 -19.51 9.30 6.49
N LEU A 302 -18.86 8.22 6.09
CA LEU A 302 -19.24 6.84 6.39
C LEU A 302 -18.19 6.20 7.28
N LEU A 303 -18.64 5.39 8.22
CA LEU A 303 -17.81 4.50 9.01
C LEU A 303 -18.10 3.06 8.57
N LEU A 304 -17.04 2.33 8.28
CA LEU A 304 -17.09 1.00 7.70
C LEU A 304 -16.23 0.07 8.56
N SER A 305 -16.75 -1.11 8.87
CA SER A 305 -15.99 -2.22 9.45
C SER A 305 -15.74 -3.27 8.39
N GLU A 306 -14.63 -3.99 8.48
CA GLU A 306 -14.37 -5.16 7.63
C GLU A 306 -15.27 -6.32 8.11
N ASP A 307 -16.04 -6.89 7.18
CA ASP A 307 -17.04 -7.94 7.45
C ASP A 307 -16.57 -9.32 6.98
N GLY A 308 -15.84 -9.37 5.85
CA GLY A 308 -15.26 -10.61 5.35
C GLY A 308 -14.51 -10.48 4.04
N VAL A 309 -14.21 -11.60 3.40
CA VAL A 309 -13.51 -11.67 2.11
C VAL A 309 -14.30 -12.53 1.12
N LEU A 310 -14.50 -12.01 -0.10
CA LEU A 310 -15.00 -12.75 -1.26
C LEU A 310 -13.81 -13.14 -2.15
N TRP A 311 -13.48 -14.43 -2.21
CA TRP A 311 -12.35 -14.91 -3.01
C TRP A 311 -12.66 -14.96 -4.50
N TRP A 312 -11.63 -14.83 -5.32
CA TRP A 312 -11.73 -15.11 -6.75
C TRP A 312 -11.61 -16.61 -6.99
N ASP A 313 -12.46 -17.11 -7.90
CA ASP A 313 -12.38 -18.46 -8.47
C ASP A 313 -11.28 -18.55 -9.53
#